data_AF-A0A392SUD7-F1
#
_entry.id   AF-A0A392SUD7-F1
#
_cell.length_a   1.000
_cell.length_b   1.000
_cell.length_c   1.000
_cell.angle_alpha   90.00
_cell.angle_beta   90.00
_cell.angle_gamma   90.00
#
_symmetry.space_group_name_H-M   'P 1'
#
loop_
_entity.id
_entity.type
_entity.pdbx_description
1 polymer ?
#
loop_
_entity_poly.entity_id
_entity_poly.type
_entity_poly.pdbx_seq_one_letter_code
_entity_poly.pdbx_strand_id
1 'polypeptide(L)'
;MLRTDGEQIMFNVFEAMKRHDEEPQCQRVEVIEEVVKDVFAEETPNPPLERIMVNSIDELEEEGDHEIEDCLQHLKSSRVDESPKVEKLILNVQEK
;
A
#
# COMPACT_ATOMS: atom_id res chain seq x y z
N MET A 1 -24.02 -21.92 15.12
CA MET A 1 -25.47 -22.15 15.33
C MET A 1 -26.12 -20.79 15.34
N LEU A 2 -26.88 -20.46 14.30
CA LEU A 2 -27.53 -19.16 14.16
C LEU A 2 -28.93 -19.24 14.76
N ARG A 3 -29.31 -18.21 15.51
CA ARG A 3 -30.64 -18.08 16.11
C ARG A 3 -31.22 -16.72 15.74
N THR A 4 -32.45 -16.73 15.25
CA THR A 4 -33.24 -15.54 14.92
C THR A 4 -34.62 -15.73 15.51
N ASP A 5 -35.11 -14.75 16.29
CA ASP A 5 -36.45 -14.75 16.89
C ASP A 5 -36.85 -16.03 17.65
N GLY A 6 -35.88 -16.66 18.32
CA GLY A 6 -36.11 -17.89 19.09
C GLY A 6 -36.11 -19.17 18.26
N GLU A 7 -36.05 -19.07 16.94
CA GLU A 7 -35.88 -20.21 16.04
C GLU A 7 -34.40 -20.52 15.87
N GLN A 8 -34.08 -21.81 15.94
CA GLN A 8 -32.72 -22.30 15.76
C GLN A 8 -32.55 -22.77 14.31
N ILE A 9 -31.72 -22.05 13.55
CA ILE A 9 -31.42 -22.40 12.17
C ILE A 9 -30.18 -23.30 12.16
N MET A 10 -30.37 -24.53 11.66
CA MET A 10 -29.31 -25.51 11.49
C MET A 10 -28.94 -25.61 10.00
N PHE A 11 -27.74 -25.17 9.67
CA PHE A 11 -27.19 -25.29 8.32
C PHE A 11 -26.49 -26.63 8.16
N ASN A 12 -27.03 -27.50 7.30
CA ASN A 12 -26.36 -28.74 6.92
C ASN A 12 -25.28 -28.44 5.87
N VAL A 13 -24.05 -28.21 6.34
CA VAL A 13 -22.91 -27.87 5.48
C VAL A 13 -22.61 -28.95 4.44
N PHE A 14 -22.80 -30.22 4.76
CA PHE A 14 -22.57 -31.32 3.80
C PHE A 14 -23.61 -31.37 2.68
N GLU A 15 -24.82 -30.90 2.95
CA GLU A 15 -25.88 -30.81 1.95
C GLU A 15 -25.75 -29.55 1.10
N ALA A 16 -25.32 -28.43 1.71
CA ALA A 16 -24.98 -27.22 0.98
C ALA A 16 -23.82 -27.45 -0.02
N MET A 17 -22.82 -28.22 0.37
CA MET A 17 -21.69 -28.58 -0.50
C MET A 17 -22.05 -29.57 -1.61
N LYS A 18 -23.21 -30.23 -1.57
CA LYS A 18 -23.65 -31.10 -2.68
C LYS A 18 -24.24 -30.32 -3.86
N ARG A 19 -24.57 -29.05 -3.66
CA ARG A 19 -25.16 -28.18 -4.69
C ARG A 19 -24.12 -27.44 -5.54
N HIS A 20 -22.83 -27.81 -5.44
CA HIS A 20 -21.78 -27.22 -6.27
C HIS A 20 -21.96 -27.51 -7.78
N ASP A 21 -22.74 -28.53 -8.13
CA ASP A 21 -23.04 -28.92 -9.53
C ASP A 21 -24.42 -28.47 -10.01
N GLU A 22 -25.24 -27.82 -9.16
CA GLU A 22 -26.47 -27.17 -9.62
C GLU A 22 -26.07 -25.89 -10.35
N GLU A 23 -26.32 -25.83 -11.66
CA GLU A 23 -26.08 -24.64 -12.48
C GLU A 23 -26.79 -23.45 -11.80
N PRO A 24 -26.05 -22.43 -11.32
CA PRO A 24 -26.67 -21.32 -10.63
C PRO A 24 -27.63 -20.70 -11.64
N GLN A 25 -28.93 -20.82 -11.39
CA GLN A 25 -29.94 -20.10 -12.17
C GLN A 25 -29.77 -18.63 -11.83
N CYS A 26 -28.80 -17.99 -12.47
CA CYS A 26 -28.56 -16.57 -12.39
C CYS A 26 -29.83 -15.87 -12.87
N GLN A 27 -30.67 -15.43 -11.93
CA GLN A 27 -31.80 -14.57 -12.26
C GLN A 27 -31.21 -13.28 -12.79
N ARG A 28 -31.55 -12.97 -14.05
CA ARG A 28 -31.10 -11.76 -14.72
C ARG A 28 -31.82 -10.59 -14.05
N VAL A 29 -31.12 -9.88 -13.16
CA VAL A 29 -31.63 -8.66 -12.53
C VAL A 29 -31.55 -7.54 -13.56
N GLU A 30 -32.70 -7.06 -14.02
CA GLU A 30 -32.78 -5.94 -14.94
C GLU A 30 -32.76 -4.64 -14.12
N VAL A 31 -31.75 -3.81 -14.37
CA VAL A 31 -31.56 -2.55 -13.65
C VAL A 31 -32.53 -1.51 -14.22
N ILE A 32 -33.39 -0.96 -13.36
CA ILE A 32 -34.35 0.09 -13.76
C ILE A 32 -33.63 1.44 -13.74
N GLU A 33 -33.55 2.09 -14.91
CA GLU A 33 -32.82 3.34 -15.16
C GLU A 33 -33.25 4.50 -14.24
N GLU A 34 -34.51 4.50 -13.81
CA GLU A 34 -35.08 5.48 -12.88
C GLU A 34 -34.47 5.39 -11.47
N VAL A 35 -34.17 4.19 -10.97
CA VAL A 35 -33.56 3.97 -9.63
C VAL A 35 -32.07 4.35 -9.64
N VAL A 36 -31.41 4.22 -10.80
CA VAL A 36 -29.99 4.54 -10.96
C VAL A 36 -29.75 6.05 -10.90
N LYS A 37 -30.65 6.88 -11.46
CA LYS A 37 -30.42 8.33 -11.48
C LYS A 37 -30.39 8.94 -10.08
N ASP A 38 -31.25 8.50 -9.18
CA ASP A 38 -31.37 9.08 -7.85
C ASP A 38 -30.25 8.60 -6.90
N VAL A 39 -29.78 7.35 -7.05
CA VAL A 39 -28.71 6.78 -6.20
C VAL A 39 -27.32 7.26 -6.62
N PHE A 40 -27.08 7.43 -7.92
CA PHE A 40 -25.76 7.82 -8.43
C PHE A 40 -25.53 9.35 -8.48
N ALA A 41 -26.54 10.16 -8.16
CA ALA A 41 -26.40 11.61 -8.08
C ALA A 41 -25.70 12.08 -6.79
N GLU A 42 -25.75 11.31 -5.70
CA GLU A 42 -25.23 11.72 -4.38
C GLU A 42 -23.81 11.25 -4.07
N GLU A 43 -23.33 10.16 -4.68
CA GLU A 43 -21.96 9.69 -4.44
C GLU A 43 -21.10 9.90 -5.68
N THR A 44 -20.33 10.99 -5.71
CA THR A 44 -19.01 10.91 -6.35
C THR A 44 -18.28 9.78 -5.65
N PRO A 45 -18.01 8.64 -6.31
CA PRO A 45 -17.40 7.51 -5.62
C PRO A 45 -16.04 7.98 -5.13
N ASN A 46 -15.85 7.97 -3.82
CA ASN A 46 -14.53 8.15 -3.24
C ASN A 46 -13.61 7.19 -3.99
N PRO A 47 -12.44 7.63 -4.47
CA PRO A 47 -11.51 6.71 -5.12
C PRO A 47 -11.31 5.49 -4.20
N PRO A 48 -11.24 4.26 -4.76
CA PRO A 48 -11.05 3.06 -3.95
C PRO A 48 -9.91 3.25 -2.96
N LEU A 49 -9.98 2.63 -1.78
CA LEU A 49 -8.96 2.75 -0.74
C LEU A 49 -7.56 2.49 -1.31
N GLU A 50 -7.44 1.52 -2.23
CA GLU A 50 -6.20 1.20 -2.94
C GLU A 50 -5.66 2.40 -3.72
N ARG A 51 -6.53 3.19 -4.37
CA ARG A 51 -6.14 4.37 -5.16
C ARG A 51 -5.71 5.53 -4.26
N ILE A 52 -6.36 5.72 -3.13
CA ILE A 52 -5.95 6.73 -2.13
C ILE A 52 -4.57 6.36 -1.58
N MET A 53 -4.38 5.09 -1.21
CA MET A 53 -3.09 4.60 -0.70
C MET A 53 -1.96 4.76 -1.70
N VAL A 54 -2.20 4.43 -2.98
CA VAL A 54 -1.18 4.57 -4.04
C VAL A 54 -0.79 6.04 -4.25
N ASN A 55 -1.77 6.96 -4.29
CA ASN A 55 -1.48 8.39 -4.45
C ASN A 55 -0.66 8.97 -3.29
N SER A 56 -0.83 8.43 -2.07
CA SER A 56 -0.02 8.85 -0.91
C SER A 56 1.42 8.34 -0.96
N ILE A 57 1.76 7.35 -1.79
CA ILE A 57 3.14 6.86 -1.93
C ILE A 57 3.98 7.88 -2.69
N ASP A 58 3.44 8.48 -3.75
CA ASP A 58 4.16 9.46 -4.57
C ASP A 58 4.59 10.69 -3.74
N GLU A 59 3.74 11.16 -2.81
CA GLU A 59 4.05 12.27 -1.90
C GLU A 59 5.17 11.91 -0.90
N LEU A 60 5.24 10.64 -0.47
CA LEU A 60 6.26 10.15 0.47
C LEU A 60 7.62 9.91 -0.21
N GLU A 61 7.64 9.58 -1.50
CA GLU A 61 8.88 9.43 -2.28
C GLU A 61 9.60 10.77 -2.45
N GLU A 62 8.87 11.86 -2.69
CA GLU A 62 9.46 13.22 -2.81
C GLU A 62 10.12 13.68 -1.50
N GLU A 63 9.48 13.43 -0.35
CA GLU A 63 10.05 13.74 0.97
C GLU A 63 11.32 12.91 1.24
N GLY A 64 11.31 11.62 0.86
CA GLY A 64 12.47 10.74 0.98
C GLY A 64 13.66 11.19 0.12
N ASP A 65 13.41 11.65 -1.10
CA ASP A 65 14.45 12.18 -1.98
C ASP A 65 15.12 13.44 -1.40
N HIS A 66 14.34 14.33 -0.78
CA HIS A 66 14.86 15.51 -0.09
C HIS A 66 15.74 15.12 1.11
N GLU A 67 15.33 14.14 1.93
CA GLU A 67 16.12 13.68 3.08
C GLU A 67 17.47 13.07 2.64
N ILE A 68 17.47 12.33 1.53
CA ILE A 68 18.69 11.76 0.94
C ILE A 68 19.62 12.89 0.46
N GLU A 69 19.09 13.93 -0.18
CA GLU A 69 19.87 15.08 -0.62
C GLU A 69 20.53 15.82 0.55
N ASP A 70 19.80 16.06 1.64
CA ASP A 70 20.31 16.67 2.86
C ASP A 70 21.44 15.85 3.48
N CYS A 71 21.26 14.52 3.55
CA CYS A 71 22.29 13.60 4.04
C CYS A 71 23.57 13.67 3.18
N LEU A 72 23.42 13.69 1.85
CA LEU A 72 24.55 13.81 0.93
C LEU A 72 25.27 15.15 1.09
N GLN A 73 24.55 16.23 1.33
CA GLN A 73 25.14 17.55 1.59
C GLN A 73 25.93 17.56 2.91
N HIS A 74 25.38 16.96 3.98
CA HIS A 74 26.10 16.80 5.24
C HIS A 74 27.37 15.95 5.09
N LEU A 75 27.32 14.85 4.34
CA LEU A 75 28.48 14.02 4.06
C LEU A 75 29.57 14.76 3.27
N LYS A 76 29.18 15.54 2.26
CA LYS A 76 30.12 16.40 1.50
C LYS A 76 30.75 17.47 2.38
N SER A 77 29.98 18.05 3.30
CA SER A 77 30.44 19.12 4.20
C SER A 77 31.33 18.60 5.33
N SER A 78 31.09 17.36 5.78
CA SER A 78 31.91 16.64 6.77
C SER A 78 33.14 15.97 6.13
N ARG A 79 33.35 16.16 4.82
CA ARG A 79 34.53 15.65 4.13
C ARG A 79 35.78 16.36 4.65
N VAL A 80 36.40 15.76 5.66
CA VAL A 80 37.79 16.02 6.00
C VAL A 80 38.57 15.42 4.85
N ASP A 81 39.05 16.25 3.91
CA ASP A 81 40.16 15.84 3.05
C ASP A 81 41.32 15.55 4.01
N GLU A 82 41.42 14.28 4.43
CA GLU A 82 42.63 13.75 4.99
C GLU A 82 43.64 13.75 3.84
N SER A 83 44.22 14.91 3.54
CA SER A 83 45.56 14.93 2.99
C SER A 83 46.37 14.10 3.98
N PRO A 84 46.82 12.88 3.64
CA PRO A 84 47.57 12.10 4.59
C PRO A 84 48.88 12.87 4.70
N LYS A 85 49.13 13.52 5.85
CA LYS A 85 50.50 13.92 6.22
C LYS A 85 51.42 12.70 6.41
N VAL A 86 50.94 11.50 6.06
CA VAL A 86 51.65 10.23 6.09
C VAL A 86 52.84 10.23 5.14
N GLU A 87 52.80 10.93 4.00
CA GLU A 87 53.97 11.00 3.09
C GLU A 87 55.17 11.76 3.69
N LYS A 88 54.95 12.70 4.63
CA LYS A 88 56.05 13.38 5.33
C LYS A 88 56.66 12.56 6.48
N LEU A 89 55.95 11.55 6.99
CA LEU A 89 56.47 10.71 8.07
C LEU A 89 57.34 9.55 7.56
N ILE A 90 57.15 9.13 6.29
CA ILE A 90 57.94 8.04 5.70
C ILE A 90 59.38 8.49 5.38
N LEU A 91 59.59 9.76 5.01
CA LEU A 91 60.93 10.29 4.71
C LEU A 91 61.82 10.42 5.96
N ASN A 92 61.24 10.69 7.14
CA ASN A 92 62.01 10.89 8.37
C ASN A 92 62.47 9.57 9.02
N VAL A 93 61.98 8.42 8.56
CA VAL A 93 62.39 7.09 9.06
C VAL A 93 63.57 6.54 8.23
N GLN A 94 63.81 7.04 7.03
CA GLN A 94 64.91 6.59 6.17
C GLN A 94 66.22 7.37 6.38
N GLU A 95 66.21 8.43 7.20
CA GLU A 95 67.37 9.32 7.42
C GLU A 95 67.99 9.22 8.83
N LYS A 96 67.86 8.07 9.51
CA LYS A 96 68.51 7.85 10.82
C LYS A 96 69.19 6.49 10.93
#